data_AF-A0A1E5HWG0-F1
#
_entry.id   AF-A0A1E5HWG0-F1
#
_cell.length_a   1.000
_cell.length_b   1.000
_cell.length_c   1.000
_cell.angle_alpha   90.00
_cell.angle_beta   90.00
_cell.angle_gamma   90.00
#
_symmetry.space_group_name_H-M   'P 1'
#
loop_
_entity.id
_entity.type
_entity.pdbx_description
1 polymer ?
#
loop_
_entity_poly.entity_id
_entity_poly.type
_entity_poly.pdbx_seq_one_letter_code
_entity_poly.pdbx_strand_id
1 'polypeptide(L)'
;MDFPVIKASGYILVHTPNILKEGGSTQTTTRAKNPDDEYLKKLDDYLRTFEEMVAYAPNQAYIGNILPDELKDIETPWYEEENFIEGGRFGDFGEIMPEDEFYALLKHVDVFDLVKLNKEFIAEIEAKVSEHPILKEMKIELGEGEELSELEALLDNHAEPLYLGEKLVGCVKRAHESDVNLNAHTILENLVAKASAVLSIKNMALKNDLDLTDVDYVLECSEEACGDINQRGGGNFAKAIAEMAGCVNANGSDVRSFCAAPAHAVVNAAALVQSGIYDNVVVAAGGSVAKLGMNGKDHIKKEMPVLEDTLGGFAILISKNDGVSPVIRTDIIGRHKVGTGSSPQAVISSLVTDPLDENDLNIKDIDKYSVEMQNPEVTKPAGAGDVPESNYKMIAALGVKRGDLERKELMNFVKEHGMPGFAPTQGHIPSGVPFVGPASVMMKNGQIEKAMIIGKGSLFLGRMTNQFDGISFVMEKNSGAKKEENSVSDKEIKNMIAGAMRQMADNLLGETE
;
A
#
# COMPACT_ATOMS: atom_id res chain seq x y z
N MET A 1 -23.73 5.46 14.48
CA MET A 1 -23.94 4.46 13.42
C MET A 1 -22.91 3.38 13.59
N ASP A 2 -23.17 2.17 13.09
CA ASP A 2 -22.23 1.07 13.20
C ASP A 2 -21.38 1.00 11.94
N PHE A 3 -20.17 1.55 12.02
CA PHE A 3 -19.26 1.75 10.89
C PHE A 3 -18.20 0.65 10.84
N PRO A 4 -17.70 0.27 9.64
CA PRO A 4 -16.57 -0.65 9.51
C PRO A 4 -15.34 -0.07 10.19
N VAL A 5 -14.43 -0.94 10.59
CA VAL A 5 -13.21 -0.54 11.29
C VAL A 5 -11.96 -0.93 10.51
N ILE A 6 -10.89 -0.18 10.76
CA ILE A 6 -9.53 -0.51 10.33
C ILE A 6 -8.94 -1.42 11.42
N LYS A 7 -9.06 -2.73 11.23
CA LYS A 7 -8.70 -3.73 12.23
C LYS A 7 -7.20 -3.97 12.32
N ALA A 8 -6.51 -3.93 11.19
CA ALA A 8 -5.08 -4.15 11.13
C ALA A 8 -4.47 -3.48 9.90
N SER A 9 -3.17 -3.24 9.95
CA SER A 9 -2.35 -2.76 8.83
C SER A 9 -1.00 -3.48 8.80
N GLY A 10 -0.44 -3.66 7.62
CA GLY A 10 0.94 -4.08 7.41
C GLY A 10 1.59 -3.25 6.32
N TYR A 11 2.88 -2.94 6.50
CA TYR A 11 3.65 -2.12 5.57
C TYR A 11 5.01 -2.76 5.32
N ILE A 12 5.43 -2.80 4.05
CA ILE A 12 6.71 -3.37 3.68
C ILE A 12 7.47 -2.42 2.78
N LEU A 13 8.79 -2.50 2.89
CA LEU A 13 9.72 -1.98 1.90
C LEU A 13 10.59 -3.13 1.42
N VAL A 14 10.98 -3.10 0.15
CA VAL A 14 11.96 -4.03 -0.40
C VAL A 14 13.06 -3.21 -1.03
N HIS A 15 14.29 -3.38 -0.53
CA HIS A 15 15.46 -2.75 -1.15
C HIS A 15 15.83 -3.54 -2.40
N THR A 16 15.78 -2.88 -3.56
CA THR A 16 15.94 -3.53 -4.87
C THR A 16 16.85 -2.73 -5.82
N PRO A 17 18.13 -2.51 -5.44
CA PRO A 17 19.06 -1.75 -6.27
C PRO A 17 19.31 -2.42 -7.63
N ASN A 18 19.33 -3.75 -7.70
CA ASN A 18 19.60 -4.45 -8.97
C ASN A 18 18.37 -4.49 -9.88
N ILE A 19 17.16 -4.72 -9.35
CA ILE A 19 15.92 -4.58 -10.14
C ILE A 19 15.76 -3.13 -10.62
N LEU A 20 16.14 -2.12 -9.84
CA LEU A 20 16.15 -0.74 -10.30
C LEU A 20 17.03 -0.58 -11.54
N LYS A 21 18.27 -1.08 -11.49
CA LYS A 21 19.22 -1.00 -12.59
C LYS A 21 18.69 -1.66 -13.85
N GLU A 22 18.07 -2.82 -13.73
CA GLU A 22 17.63 -3.61 -14.88
C GLU A 22 16.24 -3.22 -15.39
N GLY A 23 15.27 -3.08 -14.50
CA GLY A 23 13.85 -2.94 -14.82
C GLY A 23 13.29 -1.51 -14.70
N GLY A 24 13.94 -0.59 -14.00
CA GLY A 24 13.40 0.76 -13.81
C GLY A 24 13.19 1.49 -15.15
N SER A 25 12.07 2.22 -15.29
CA SER A 25 11.69 2.80 -16.60
C SER A 25 12.69 3.83 -17.12
N THR A 26 13.30 4.61 -16.21
CA THR A 26 14.36 5.58 -16.54
C THR A 26 15.61 4.88 -17.04
N GLN A 27 15.98 3.74 -16.43
CA GLN A 27 17.17 2.96 -16.72
C GLN A 27 17.01 2.25 -18.06
N THR A 28 15.91 1.52 -18.24
CA THR A 28 15.58 0.82 -19.50
C THR A 28 15.49 1.79 -20.68
N THR A 29 14.76 2.91 -20.53
CA THR A 29 14.63 3.92 -21.59
C THR A 29 15.96 4.60 -21.90
N THR A 30 16.80 4.87 -20.89
CA THR A 30 18.11 5.49 -21.11
C THR A 30 19.04 4.53 -21.83
N ARG A 31 19.12 3.27 -21.37
CA ARG A 31 19.94 2.21 -21.98
C ARG A 31 19.53 1.94 -23.42
N ALA A 32 18.23 1.92 -23.73
CA ALA A 32 17.74 1.77 -25.10
C ALA A 32 18.12 2.92 -26.05
N LYS A 33 18.30 4.15 -25.51
CA LYS A 33 18.70 5.32 -26.30
C LYS A 33 20.22 5.47 -26.42
N ASN A 34 20.94 5.25 -25.32
CA ASN A 34 22.38 5.37 -25.22
C ASN A 34 22.89 4.47 -24.07
N PRO A 35 23.41 3.27 -24.38
CA PRO A 35 23.99 2.38 -23.37
C PRO A 35 25.16 3.01 -22.59
N ASP A 36 25.89 3.94 -23.21
CA ASP A 36 27.06 4.62 -22.63
C ASP A 36 26.70 5.95 -21.92
N ASP A 37 25.42 6.18 -21.61
CA ASP A 37 24.97 7.39 -20.92
C ASP A 37 25.67 7.55 -19.56
N GLU A 38 26.18 8.76 -19.28
CA GLU A 38 26.90 9.06 -18.03
C GLU A 38 26.06 8.81 -16.79
N TYR A 39 24.73 8.92 -16.89
CA TYR A 39 23.81 8.55 -15.82
C TYR A 39 23.95 7.08 -15.42
N LEU A 40 23.99 6.17 -16.41
CA LEU A 40 24.06 4.73 -16.16
C LEU A 40 25.42 4.35 -15.57
N LYS A 41 26.50 4.95 -16.07
CA LYS A 41 27.87 4.71 -15.58
C LYS A 41 28.07 5.12 -14.13
N LYS A 42 27.40 6.18 -13.69
CA LYS A 42 27.50 6.70 -12.32
C LYS A 42 26.52 6.06 -11.36
N LEU A 43 25.50 5.35 -11.85
CA LEU A 43 24.37 4.90 -11.03
C LEU A 43 24.83 4.12 -9.79
N ASP A 44 25.79 3.22 -9.96
CA ASP A 44 26.31 2.38 -8.88
C ASP A 44 26.97 3.19 -7.75
N ASP A 45 27.57 4.35 -8.05
CA ASP A 45 28.19 5.23 -7.06
C ASP A 45 27.15 5.93 -6.15
N TYR A 46 25.87 5.89 -6.51
CA TYR A 46 24.77 6.58 -5.81
C TYR A 46 23.69 5.63 -5.30
N LEU A 47 23.85 4.31 -5.46
CA LEU A 47 22.93 3.33 -4.86
C LEU A 47 23.25 3.15 -3.39
N ARG A 48 22.21 3.01 -2.57
CA ARG A 48 22.36 2.79 -1.14
C ARG A 48 22.70 1.34 -0.85
N THR A 49 23.46 1.13 0.21
CA THR A 49 23.59 -0.16 0.89
C THR A 49 22.27 -0.51 1.61
N PHE A 50 22.11 -1.78 1.97
CA PHE A 50 20.95 -2.21 2.73
C PHE A 50 20.92 -1.56 4.12
N GLU A 51 22.08 -1.39 4.75
CA GLU A 51 22.25 -0.76 6.05
C GLU A 51 21.80 0.71 6.03
N GLU A 52 22.22 1.49 5.03
CA GLU A 52 21.77 2.88 4.84
C GLU A 52 20.25 2.95 4.60
N MET A 53 19.70 2.02 3.83
CA MET A 53 18.26 1.94 3.59
C MET A 53 17.48 1.67 4.89
N VAL A 54 18.00 0.78 5.76
CA VAL A 54 17.41 0.51 7.07
C VAL A 54 17.52 1.73 7.99
N ALA A 55 18.67 2.41 8.05
CA ALA A 55 18.88 3.53 8.96
C ALA A 55 18.17 4.83 8.52
N TYR A 56 17.67 4.89 7.29
CA TYR A 56 16.95 6.03 6.74
C TYR A 56 15.61 6.28 7.45
N ALA A 57 15.49 7.41 8.14
CA ALA A 57 14.36 7.68 9.05
C ALA A 57 12.96 7.56 8.42
N PRO A 58 12.69 8.04 7.18
CA PRO A 58 11.40 7.83 6.54
C PRO A 58 11.02 6.36 6.35
N ASN A 59 12.01 5.48 6.10
CA ASN A 59 11.76 4.05 5.97
C ASN A 59 11.38 3.43 7.31
N GLN A 60 12.01 3.86 8.40
CA GLN A 60 11.67 3.46 9.76
C GLN A 60 10.27 3.94 10.18
N ALA A 61 9.88 5.15 9.77
CA ALA A 61 8.52 5.65 9.96
C ALA A 61 7.49 4.80 9.18
N TYR A 62 7.84 4.36 7.97
CA TYR A 62 6.97 3.56 7.12
C TYR A 62 6.67 2.17 7.70
N ILE A 63 7.68 1.50 8.27
CA ILE A 63 7.50 0.17 8.90
C ILE A 63 7.07 0.23 10.37
N GLY A 64 6.94 1.42 10.94
CA GLY A 64 6.35 1.65 12.26
C GLY A 64 7.32 1.67 13.44
N ASN A 65 8.61 1.87 13.23
CA ASN A 65 9.58 2.00 14.34
C ASN A 65 9.55 3.40 14.98
N ILE A 66 9.12 4.41 14.23
CA ILE A 66 8.81 5.75 14.72
C ILE A 66 7.49 6.23 14.09
N LEU A 67 6.85 7.22 14.70
CA LEU A 67 5.71 7.91 14.10
C LEU A 67 6.17 8.94 13.05
N PRO A 68 5.39 9.18 11.98
CA PRO A 68 5.74 10.18 10.97
C PRO A 68 5.96 11.60 11.50
N ASP A 69 5.30 11.99 12.60
CA ASP A 69 5.50 13.30 13.23
C ASP A 69 6.91 13.47 13.82
N GLU A 70 7.54 12.37 14.27
CA GLU A 70 8.89 12.39 14.87
C GLU A 70 9.98 12.73 13.84
N LEU A 71 9.69 12.60 12.54
CA LEU A 71 10.58 13.06 11.47
C LEU A 71 10.84 14.58 11.53
N LYS A 72 9.99 15.36 12.21
CA LYS A 72 10.19 16.80 12.43
C LYS A 72 11.35 17.09 13.38
N ASP A 73 11.71 16.13 14.22
CA ASP A 73 12.73 16.26 15.26
C ASP A 73 14.11 15.74 14.82
N ILE A 74 14.20 15.20 13.58
CA ILE A 74 15.43 14.71 12.96
C ILE A 74 15.92 15.75 11.95
N GLU A 75 17.22 16.06 11.99
CA GLU A 75 17.85 16.98 11.03
C GLU A 75 17.78 16.45 9.59
N THR A 76 17.66 17.36 8.63
CA THR A 76 17.61 17.05 7.19
C THR A 76 18.89 17.53 6.50
N PRO A 77 19.40 16.82 5.48
CA PRO A 77 18.77 15.70 4.79
C PRO A 77 18.82 14.38 5.57
N TRP A 78 17.72 13.63 5.60
CA TRP A 78 17.63 12.35 6.32
C TRP A 78 18.51 11.26 5.70
N TYR A 79 18.95 11.44 4.44
CA TYR A 79 19.83 10.50 3.75
C TYR A 79 21.31 10.67 4.11
N GLU A 80 21.67 11.74 4.84
CA GLU A 80 23.04 11.93 5.32
C GLU A 80 23.30 11.02 6.53
N GLU A 81 24.50 10.43 6.58
CA GLU A 81 24.88 9.44 7.61
C GLU A 81 24.75 9.99 9.04
N GLU A 82 24.99 11.29 9.23
CA GLU A 82 24.86 11.98 10.52
C GLU A 82 23.40 12.06 11.04
N ASN A 83 22.42 11.89 10.15
CA ASN A 83 20.99 11.96 10.43
C ASN A 83 20.31 10.59 10.45
N PHE A 84 21.07 9.51 10.23
CA PHE A 84 20.57 8.15 10.38
C PHE A 84 20.16 7.87 11.81
N ILE A 85 19.09 7.09 11.94
CA ILE A 85 18.56 6.70 13.25
C ILE A 85 18.84 5.23 13.54
N GLU A 86 18.93 4.92 14.83
CA GLU A 86 18.94 3.53 15.27
C GLU A 86 17.58 2.90 14.94
N GLY A 87 17.63 1.80 14.20
CA GLY A 87 16.44 1.14 13.68
C GLY A 87 16.75 -0.30 13.26
N GLY A 88 15.69 -1.07 13.02
CA GLY A 88 15.80 -2.44 12.57
C GLY A 88 15.11 -2.64 11.22
N ARG A 89 15.45 -3.72 10.54
CA ARG A 89 14.70 -4.15 9.35
C ARG A 89 13.29 -4.65 9.65
N PHE A 90 12.94 -4.87 10.92
CA PHE A 90 11.59 -5.20 11.35
C PHE A 90 11.04 -4.08 12.23
N GLY A 91 9.78 -3.71 12.03
CA GLY A 91 9.07 -2.76 12.88
C GLY A 91 7.67 -3.23 13.26
N ASP A 92 6.91 -2.35 13.92
CA ASP A 92 5.59 -2.69 14.47
C ASP A 92 4.56 -3.02 13.39
N PHE A 93 4.68 -2.39 12.21
CA PHE A 93 3.76 -2.65 11.10
C PHE A 93 4.31 -3.60 10.04
N GLY A 94 5.63 -3.84 9.97
CA GLY A 94 6.17 -4.80 9.02
C GLY A 94 7.68 -4.81 8.93
N GLU A 95 8.22 -4.71 7.71
CA GLU A 95 9.64 -4.95 7.48
C GLU A 95 10.24 -4.25 6.25
N ILE A 96 11.57 -4.19 6.26
CA ILE A 96 12.45 -3.90 5.14
C ILE A 96 13.10 -5.23 4.73
N MET A 97 12.84 -5.68 3.51
CA MET A 97 13.39 -6.93 2.96
C MET A 97 14.56 -6.63 2.01
N PRO A 98 15.70 -7.34 2.12
CA PRO A 98 16.79 -7.25 1.16
C PRO A 98 16.45 -7.98 -0.15
N GLU A 99 17.11 -7.58 -1.24
CA GLU A 99 16.80 -8.06 -2.59
C GLU A 99 16.98 -9.58 -2.78
N ASP A 100 17.94 -10.18 -2.09
CA ASP A 100 18.23 -11.61 -2.18
C ASP A 100 17.10 -12.48 -1.60
N GLU A 101 16.59 -12.13 -0.43
CA GLU A 101 15.40 -12.76 0.15
C GLU A 101 14.17 -12.52 -0.72
N PHE A 102 14.07 -11.35 -1.34
CA PHE A 102 12.98 -11.04 -2.25
C PHE A 102 13.02 -11.90 -3.52
N TYR A 103 14.20 -12.26 -4.05
CA TYR A 103 14.30 -13.20 -5.18
C TYR A 103 13.82 -14.61 -4.82
N ALA A 104 14.04 -15.08 -3.59
CA ALA A 104 13.43 -16.33 -3.12
C ALA A 104 11.90 -16.22 -3.09
N LEU A 105 11.36 -15.08 -2.66
CA LEU A 105 9.91 -14.83 -2.71
C LEU A 105 9.39 -14.71 -4.15
N LEU A 106 10.11 -14.08 -5.08
CA LEU A 106 9.74 -14.04 -6.50
C LEU A 106 9.62 -15.45 -7.08
N LYS A 107 10.60 -16.31 -6.79
CA LYS A 107 10.56 -17.73 -7.20
C LYS A 107 9.35 -18.44 -6.62
N HIS A 108 9.03 -18.18 -5.36
CA HIS A 108 7.89 -18.81 -4.69
C HIS A 108 6.53 -18.38 -5.28
N VAL A 109 6.35 -17.09 -5.57
CA VAL A 109 5.06 -16.59 -6.06
C VAL A 109 4.81 -16.91 -7.54
N ASP A 110 5.84 -17.34 -8.26
CA ASP A 110 5.78 -17.79 -9.63
C ASP A 110 5.27 -19.24 -9.74
N VAL A 111 4.02 -19.37 -10.17
CA VAL A 111 3.35 -20.68 -10.34
C VAL A 111 3.55 -21.26 -11.75
N PHE A 112 4.31 -20.60 -12.62
CA PHE A 112 4.49 -20.97 -14.03
C PHE A 112 5.94 -21.33 -14.41
N ASP A 113 6.86 -21.39 -13.44
CA ASP A 113 8.28 -21.72 -13.65
C ASP A 113 8.97 -20.81 -14.70
N LEU A 114 8.69 -19.52 -14.57
CA LEU A 114 9.26 -18.41 -15.32
C LEU A 114 10.49 -17.83 -14.62
N VAL A 115 10.55 -17.85 -13.29
CA VAL A 115 11.71 -17.44 -12.50
C VAL A 115 12.68 -18.61 -12.41
N LYS A 116 13.88 -18.41 -12.93
CA LYS A 116 14.98 -19.36 -12.87
C LYS A 116 16.08 -18.80 -12.00
N LEU A 117 16.54 -19.57 -11.02
CA LEU A 117 17.57 -19.16 -10.08
C LEU A 117 18.80 -20.03 -10.27
N ASN A 118 19.96 -19.42 -10.08
CA ASN A 118 21.24 -20.09 -10.08
C ASN A 118 21.36 -21.04 -8.88
N LYS A 119 21.99 -22.20 -9.09
CA LYS A 119 22.18 -23.23 -8.08
C LYS A 119 22.99 -22.77 -6.87
N GLU A 120 24.08 -22.05 -7.08
CA GLU A 120 24.90 -21.50 -5.98
C GLU A 120 24.10 -20.48 -5.17
N PHE A 121 23.31 -19.63 -5.83
CA PHE A 121 22.43 -18.69 -5.14
C PHE A 121 21.37 -19.39 -4.27
N ILE A 122 20.75 -20.47 -4.78
CA ILE A 122 19.79 -21.25 -3.98
C ILE A 122 20.45 -21.79 -2.70
N ALA A 123 21.64 -22.37 -2.82
CA ALA A 123 22.35 -22.90 -1.65
C ALA A 123 22.71 -21.80 -0.62
N GLU A 124 22.94 -20.57 -1.07
CA GLU A 124 23.21 -19.42 -0.20
C GLU A 124 21.93 -18.89 0.49
N ILE A 125 20.81 -18.81 -0.23
CA ILE A 125 19.59 -18.15 0.26
C ILE A 125 18.71 -19.05 1.15
N GLU A 126 18.83 -20.38 1.03
CA GLU A 126 18.06 -21.35 1.84
C GLU A 126 18.16 -21.10 3.35
N ALA A 127 19.36 -20.79 3.84
CA ALA A 127 19.57 -20.51 5.26
C ALA A 127 18.76 -19.28 5.71
N LYS A 128 18.83 -18.18 4.95
CA LYS A 128 18.09 -16.94 5.24
C LYS A 128 16.58 -17.16 5.19
N VAL A 129 16.08 -17.90 4.20
CA VAL A 129 14.66 -18.27 4.09
C VAL A 129 14.18 -19.04 5.32
N SER A 130 14.99 -19.98 5.82
CA SER A 130 14.63 -20.80 6.99
C SER A 130 14.60 -20.02 8.31
N GLU A 131 15.36 -18.93 8.41
CA GLU A 131 15.44 -18.07 9.59
C GLU A 131 14.40 -16.94 9.55
N HIS A 132 13.97 -16.52 8.35
CA HIS A 132 13.05 -15.42 8.17
C HIS A 132 11.66 -15.69 8.79
N PRO A 133 11.10 -14.78 9.60
CA PRO A 133 9.83 -15.00 10.32
C PRO A 133 8.65 -15.41 9.44
N ILE A 134 8.53 -14.81 8.25
CA ILE A 134 7.47 -15.09 7.28
C ILE A 134 7.84 -16.21 6.30
N LEU A 135 8.98 -16.10 5.59
CA LEU A 135 9.33 -17.03 4.50
C LEU A 135 9.43 -18.48 4.96
N LYS A 136 9.92 -18.74 6.18
CA LYS A 136 9.99 -20.09 6.75
C LYS A 136 8.63 -20.80 6.83
N GLU A 137 7.56 -20.04 7.08
CA GLU A 137 6.20 -20.56 7.21
C GLU A 137 5.52 -20.74 5.83
N MET A 138 6.05 -20.08 4.78
CA MET A 138 5.51 -20.15 3.42
C MET A 138 5.89 -21.45 2.68
N LYS A 139 6.76 -22.29 3.27
CA LYS A 139 7.23 -23.55 2.67
C LYS A 139 7.75 -23.34 1.24
N ILE A 140 8.68 -22.39 1.10
CA ILE A 140 9.23 -22.01 -0.20
C ILE A 140 10.02 -23.18 -0.80
N GLU A 141 9.64 -23.59 -2.00
CA GLU A 141 10.35 -24.60 -2.81
C GLU A 141 11.16 -23.90 -3.90
N LEU A 142 12.48 -23.80 -3.72
CA LEU A 142 13.37 -23.12 -4.67
C LEU A 142 13.80 -24.00 -5.86
N GLY A 143 13.77 -25.33 -5.68
CA GLY A 143 14.25 -26.31 -6.66
C GLY A 143 15.78 -26.52 -6.62
N GLU A 144 16.33 -27.21 -7.61
CA GLU A 144 17.77 -27.53 -7.68
C GLU A 144 18.64 -26.40 -8.25
N GLY A 145 18.01 -25.42 -8.92
CA GLY A 145 18.67 -24.33 -9.62
C GLY A 145 19.19 -24.71 -11.02
N GLU A 146 19.50 -23.68 -11.79
CA GLU A 146 20.06 -23.79 -13.14
C GLU A 146 21.57 -23.48 -13.10
N GLU A 147 22.32 -24.06 -14.03
CA GLU A 147 23.74 -23.74 -14.22
C GLU A 147 23.90 -22.35 -14.88
N LEU A 148 25.03 -21.68 -14.66
CA LEU A 148 25.25 -20.32 -15.19
C LEU A 148 25.07 -20.25 -16.72
N SER A 149 25.58 -21.25 -17.45
CA SER A 149 25.44 -21.31 -18.92
C SER A 149 24.00 -21.46 -19.40
N GLU A 150 23.13 -22.05 -18.57
CA GLU A 150 21.70 -22.20 -18.90
C GLU A 150 20.98 -20.86 -18.72
N LEU A 151 21.32 -20.11 -17.65
CA LEU A 151 20.82 -18.75 -17.47
C LEU A 151 21.27 -17.82 -18.60
N GLU A 152 22.55 -17.87 -18.99
CA GLU A 152 23.08 -17.11 -20.13
C GLU A 152 22.31 -17.43 -21.42
N ALA A 153 22.05 -18.71 -21.69
CA ALA A 153 21.24 -19.12 -22.84
C ALA A 153 19.78 -18.62 -22.77
N LEU A 154 19.20 -18.46 -21.58
CA LEU A 154 17.87 -17.88 -21.41
C LEU A 154 17.88 -16.37 -21.67
N LEU A 155 18.93 -15.66 -21.25
CA LEU A 155 19.11 -14.22 -21.55
C LEU A 155 19.23 -13.98 -23.06
N ASP A 156 19.99 -14.81 -23.77
CA ASP A 156 20.07 -14.80 -25.24
C ASP A 156 18.70 -15.01 -25.90
N ASN A 157 17.76 -15.64 -25.18
CA ASN A 157 16.37 -15.89 -25.60
C ASN A 157 15.37 -14.90 -24.97
N HIS A 158 15.79 -13.66 -24.69
CA HIS A 158 14.96 -12.55 -24.22
C HIS A 158 14.35 -12.75 -22.82
N ALA A 159 15.09 -13.37 -21.90
CA ALA A 159 14.78 -13.31 -20.48
C ALA A 159 15.31 -12.00 -19.85
N GLU A 160 14.71 -11.57 -18.75
CA GLU A 160 15.21 -10.46 -17.93
C GLU A 160 16.17 -10.98 -16.87
N PRO A 161 17.35 -10.38 -16.69
CA PRO A 161 18.32 -10.85 -15.70
C PRO A 161 17.93 -10.46 -14.27
N LEU A 162 18.33 -11.29 -13.31
CA LEU A 162 18.30 -11.00 -11.88
C LEU A 162 19.74 -11.02 -11.36
N TYR A 163 20.21 -9.87 -10.87
CA TYR A 163 21.59 -9.69 -10.40
C TYR A 163 21.63 -9.45 -8.89
N LEU A 164 22.72 -9.87 -8.25
CA LEU A 164 23.15 -9.34 -6.95
C LEU A 164 24.55 -8.75 -7.12
N GLY A 165 24.60 -7.42 -7.23
CA GLY A 165 25.80 -6.72 -7.65
C GLY A 165 26.15 -7.11 -9.09
N GLU A 166 27.33 -7.68 -9.30
CA GLU A 166 27.77 -8.17 -10.62
C GLU A 166 27.41 -9.65 -10.87
N LYS A 167 26.92 -10.38 -9.85
CA LYS A 167 26.64 -11.82 -9.95
C LYS A 167 25.26 -12.06 -10.58
N LEU A 168 25.21 -12.77 -11.71
CA LEU A 168 23.95 -13.27 -12.27
C LEU A 168 23.41 -14.40 -11.37
N VAL A 169 22.32 -14.13 -10.67
CA VAL A 169 21.72 -15.08 -9.72
C VAL A 169 20.42 -15.70 -10.22
N GLY A 170 19.89 -15.21 -11.33
CA GLY A 170 18.71 -15.77 -11.96
C GLY A 170 18.26 -14.98 -13.18
N CYS A 171 17.09 -15.36 -13.71
CA CYS A 171 16.40 -14.62 -14.74
C CYS A 171 14.89 -14.86 -14.69
N VAL A 172 14.12 -13.94 -15.29
CA VAL A 172 12.67 -14.10 -15.53
C VAL A 172 12.43 -14.34 -17.01
N LYS A 173 11.79 -15.46 -17.34
CA LYS A 173 11.43 -15.82 -18.71
C LYS A 173 10.17 -15.08 -19.16
N ARG A 174 10.05 -14.89 -20.47
CA ARG A 174 8.77 -14.54 -21.11
C ARG A 174 7.74 -15.66 -20.89
N ALA A 175 6.49 -15.30 -20.66
CA ALA A 175 5.39 -16.26 -20.55
C ALA A 175 4.80 -16.63 -21.92
N HIS A 176 5.07 -15.84 -22.96
CA HIS A 176 4.64 -16.12 -24.33
C HIS A 176 5.67 -15.62 -25.35
N GLU A 177 5.78 -16.27 -26.51
CA GLU A 177 6.81 -15.93 -27.50
C GLU A 177 6.59 -14.58 -28.19
N SER A 178 5.33 -14.21 -28.42
CA SER A 178 4.96 -13.07 -29.26
C SER A 178 3.98 -12.09 -28.61
N ASP A 179 3.46 -12.39 -27.42
CA ASP A 179 2.51 -11.49 -26.76
C ASP A 179 3.29 -10.42 -26.00
N VAL A 180 3.10 -9.17 -26.41
CA VAL A 180 3.83 -8.02 -25.87
C VAL A 180 3.53 -7.75 -24.40
N ASN A 181 2.42 -8.24 -23.85
CA ASN A 181 2.08 -8.10 -22.43
C ASN A 181 2.56 -9.30 -21.59
N LEU A 182 3.09 -10.33 -22.24
CA LEU A 182 3.64 -11.53 -21.60
C LEU A 182 5.14 -11.70 -21.91
N ASN A 183 5.80 -10.60 -22.26
CA ASN A 183 7.25 -10.54 -22.39
C ASN A 183 7.93 -10.63 -21.00
N ALA A 184 9.23 -10.91 -20.96
CA ALA A 184 9.95 -11.12 -19.71
C ALA A 184 9.92 -9.90 -18.77
N HIS A 185 10.05 -8.67 -19.31
CA HIS A 185 9.94 -7.43 -18.55
C HIS A 185 8.59 -7.30 -17.84
N THR A 186 7.49 -7.43 -18.57
CA THR A 186 6.15 -7.32 -17.99
C THR A 186 5.86 -8.45 -16.99
N ILE A 187 6.42 -9.64 -17.20
CA ILE A 187 6.33 -10.73 -16.22
C ILE A 187 7.11 -10.38 -14.94
N LEU A 188 8.30 -9.80 -15.05
CA LEU A 188 9.06 -9.31 -13.90
C LEU A 188 8.24 -8.27 -13.12
N GLU A 189 7.67 -7.26 -13.79
CA GLU A 189 6.82 -6.24 -13.14
C GLU A 189 5.65 -6.88 -12.38
N ASN A 190 4.93 -7.80 -13.04
CA ASN A 190 3.78 -8.50 -12.45
C ASN A 190 4.19 -9.35 -11.23
N LEU A 191 5.29 -10.11 -11.31
CA LEU A 191 5.76 -10.95 -10.20
C LEU A 191 6.23 -10.11 -9.03
N VAL A 192 6.91 -8.98 -9.29
CA VAL A 192 7.35 -8.05 -8.26
C VAL A 192 6.18 -7.43 -7.52
N ALA A 193 5.15 -6.96 -8.25
CA ALA A 193 3.93 -6.44 -7.64
C ALA A 193 3.20 -7.51 -6.81
N LYS A 194 3.09 -8.74 -7.33
CA LYS A 194 2.48 -9.87 -6.61
C LYS A 194 3.26 -10.21 -5.34
N ALA A 195 4.58 -10.40 -5.42
CA ALA A 195 5.43 -10.80 -4.30
C ALA A 195 5.40 -9.77 -3.15
N SER A 196 5.56 -8.49 -3.50
CA SER A 196 5.54 -7.41 -2.50
C SER A 196 4.17 -7.22 -1.84
N ALA A 197 3.07 -7.44 -2.57
CA ALA A 197 1.72 -7.45 -2.00
C ALA A 197 1.49 -8.67 -1.08
N VAL A 198 1.96 -9.86 -1.47
CA VAL A 198 1.91 -11.07 -0.62
C VAL A 198 2.67 -10.81 0.68
N LEU A 199 3.87 -10.24 0.61
CA LEU A 199 4.66 -9.90 1.78
C LEU A 199 3.95 -8.89 2.69
N SER A 200 3.24 -7.93 2.11
CA SER A 200 2.43 -6.94 2.85
C SER A 200 1.31 -7.60 3.65
N ILE A 201 0.55 -8.52 3.03
CA ILE A 201 -0.52 -9.27 3.71
C ILE A 201 0.05 -10.17 4.80
N LYS A 202 1.18 -10.86 4.54
CA LYS A 202 1.83 -11.72 5.52
C LYS A 202 2.36 -10.92 6.72
N ASN A 203 2.94 -9.73 6.51
CA ASN A 203 3.35 -8.84 7.59
C ASN A 203 2.13 -8.35 8.39
N MET A 204 1.06 -7.90 7.73
CA MET A 204 -0.19 -7.53 8.40
C MET A 204 -0.70 -8.66 9.30
N ALA A 205 -0.71 -9.90 8.80
CA ALA A 205 -1.16 -11.06 9.56
C ALA A 205 -0.25 -11.38 10.75
N LEU A 206 1.07 -11.46 10.52
CA LEU A 206 2.04 -11.80 11.55
C LEU A 206 2.06 -10.77 12.70
N LYS A 207 2.00 -9.47 12.37
CA LYS A 207 2.08 -8.38 13.36
C LYS A 207 0.80 -8.22 14.18
N ASN A 208 -0.32 -8.76 13.70
CA ASN A 208 -1.64 -8.61 14.33
C ASN A 208 -2.27 -9.95 14.74
N ASP A 209 -1.53 -11.06 14.68
CA ASP A 209 -1.99 -12.42 15.02
C ASP A 209 -3.30 -12.80 14.31
N LEU A 210 -3.34 -12.59 12.98
CA LEU A 210 -4.54 -12.82 12.17
C LEU A 210 -4.51 -14.18 11.48
N ASP A 211 -5.65 -14.87 11.50
CA ASP A 211 -5.91 -16.01 10.63
C ASP A 211 -6.36 -15.51 9.25
N LEU A 212 -5.55 -15.75 8.22
CA LEU A 212 -5.87 -15.33 6.85
C LEU A 212 -7.02 -16.15 6.23
N THR A 213 -7.39 -17.29 6.83
CA THR A 213 -8.58 -18.04 6.38
C THR A 213 -9.89 -17.32 6.69
N ASP A 214 -9.89 -16.33 7.59
CA ASP A 214 -11.05 -15.49 7.90
C ASP A 214 -11.29 -14.37 6.87
N VAL A 215 -10.40 -14.19 5.89
CA VAL A 215 -10.53 -13.15 4.85
C VAL A 215 -11.53 -13.59 3.79
N ASP A 216 -12.57 -12.79 3.56
CA ASP A 216 -13.62 -13.07 2.58
C ASP A 216 -13.32 -12.47 1.19
N TYR A 217 -12.61 -11.35 1.16
CA TYR A 217 -12.36 -10.62 -0.07
C TYR A 217 -11.04 -9.84 -0.04
N VAL A 218 -10.35 -9.80 -1.18
CA VAL A 218 -9.17 -8.97 -1.39
C VAL A 218 -9.44 -7.92 -2.47
N LEU A 219 -9.21 -6.66 -2.14
CA LEU A 219 -9.14 -5.56 -3.11
C LEU A 219 -7.68 -5.19 -3.31
N GLU A 220 -7.18 -5.44 -4.51
CA GLU A 220 -5.82 -5.06 -4.86
C GLU A 220 -5.82 -3.69 -5.56
N CYS A 221 -4.82 -2.85 -5.28
CA CYS A 221 -4.82 -1.47 -5.77
C CYS A 221 -3.44 -0.89 -6.11
N SER A 222 -2.54 -1.68 -6.72
CA SER A 222 -1.24 -1.24 -7.30
C SER A 222 -1.39 -0.63 -8.72
N GLU A 223 -0.25 -0.27 -9.34
CA GLU A 223 -0.19 0.33 -10.69
C GLU A 223 -0.33 -0.69 -11.81
N GLU A 224 -0.10 -1.96 -11.50
CA GLU A 224 0.14 -2.97 -12.51
C GLU A 224 -1.17 -3.53 -13.06
N ALA A 225 -1.20 -3.88 -14.32
CA ALA A 225 -2.34 -4.56 -14.92
C ALA A 225 -1.85 -5.81 -15.64
N CYS A 226 -2.23 -7.00 -15.16
CA CYS A 226 -1.78 -8.25 -15.76
C CYS A 226 -2.85 -8.84 -16.69
N GLY A 227 -2.39 -9.62 -17.66
CA GLY A 227 -3.22 -10.22 -18.71
C GLY A 227 -2.56 -10.15 -20.07
N ASP A 228 -3.03 -11.00 -20.98
CA ASP A 228 -2.55 -11.06 -22.37
C ASP A 228 -2.98 -9.81 -23.18
N ILE A 229 -2.64 -9.78 -24.46
CA ILE A 229 -3.02 -8.66 -25.33
C ILE A 229 -4.54 -8.47 -25.46
N ASN A 230 -5.32 -9.53 -25.29
CA ASN A 230 -6.78 -9.53 -25.45
C ASN A 230 -7.52 -9.10 -24.18
N GLN A 231 -6.93 -9.33 -23.00
CA GLN A 231 -7.55 -9.14 -21.69
C GLN A 231 -6.63 -8.36 -20.75
N ARG A 232 -6.19 -7.17 -21.18
CA ARG A 232 -5.33 -6.29 -20.37
C ARG A 232 -6.02 -5.89 -19.07
N GLY A 233 -5.44 -6.25 -17.93
CA GLY A 233 -6.05 -6.04 -16.61
C GLY A 233 -7.19 -7.00 -16.28
N GLY A 234 -7.43 -8.03 -17.11
CA GLY A 234 -8.34 -9.12 -16.82
C GLY A 234 -7.69 -10.22 -15.97
N GLY A 235 -6.36 -10.26 -15.91
CA GLY A 235 -5.63 -11.05 -14.93
C GLY A 235 -5.79 -10.42 -13.55
N ASN A 236 -6.40 -11.14 -12.64
CA ASN A 236 -6.81 -10.63 -11.33
C ASN A 236 -5.65 -10.74 -10.32
N PHE A 237 -5.00 -9.62 -10.01
CA PHE A 237 -3.91 -9.58 -9.03
C PHE A 237 -4.41 -9.95 -7.64
N ALA A 238 -5.54 -9.39 -7.21
CA ALA A 238 -6.10 -9.65 -5.89
C ALA A 238 -6.23 -11.15 -5.59
N LYS A 239 -6.71 -11.93 -6.57
CA LYS A 239 -6.86 -13.37 -6.42
C LYS A 239 -5.53 -14.12 -6.44
N ALA A 240 -4.61 -13.73 -7.33
CA ALA A 240 -3.27 -14.32 -7.37
C ALA A 240 -2.49 -14.06 -6.07
N ILE A 241 -2.67 -12.88 -5.47
CA ILE A 241 -2.08 -12.50 -4.20
C ILE A 241 -2.75 -13.24 -3.05
N ALA A 242 -4.09 -13.29 -3.01
CA ALA A 242 -4.86 -13.99 -1.99
C ALA A 242 -4.48 -15.48 -1.89
N GLU A 243 -4.37 -16.16 -3.04
CA GLU A 243 -3.94 -17.54 -3.14
C GLU A 243 -2.58 -17.75 -2.45
N MET A 244 -1.60 -16.93 -2.83
CA MET A 244 -0.22 -17.07 -2.34
C MET A 244 -0.04 -16.59 -0.90
N ALA A 245 -0.86 -15.62 -0.46
CA ALA A 245 -0.89 -15.17 0.92
C ALA A 245 -1.57 -16.18 1.86
N GLY A 246 -2.34 -17.15 1.33
CA GLY A 246 -3.08 -18.12 2.13
C GLY A 246 -4.47 -17.64 2.57
N CYS A 247 -5.03 -16.62 1.89
CA CYS A 247 -6.42 -16.19 2.07
C CYS A 247 -7.37 -17.14 1.33
N VAL A 248 -7.38 -18.42 1.72
CA VAL A 248 -7.98 -19.52 0.95
C VAL A 248 -9.49 -19.41 0.71
N ASN A 249 -10.20 -18.66 1.57
CA ASN A 249 -11.63 -18.43 1.45
C ASN A 249 -11.97 -17.13 0.70
N ALA A 250 -10.96 -16.34 0.33
CA ALA A 250 -11.16 -15.04 -0.26
C ALA A 250 -11.49 -15.11 -1.76
N ASN A 251 -12.44 -14.27 -2.19
CA ASN A 251 -12.50 -13.82 -3.59
C ASN A 251 -11.70 -12.51 -3.74
N GLY A 252 -11.67 -11.90 -4.93
CA GLY A 252 -11.00 -10.62 -5.07
C GLY A 252 -11.17 -9.93 -6.41
N SER A 253 -10.82 -8.65 -6.45
CA SER A 253 -10.79 -7.83 -7.66
C SER A 253 -9.84 -6.64 -7.51
N ASP A 254 -9.41 -6.08 -8.64
CA ASP A 254 -8.45 -4.97 -8.67
C ASP A 254 -9.16 -3.61 -8.78
N VAL A 255 -8.59 -2.58 -8.15
CA VAL A 255 -9.05 -1.19 -8.15
C VAL A 255 -7.93 -0.32 -8.71
N ARG A 256 -8.18 0.35 -9.84
CA ARG A 256 -7.20 1.19 -10.52
C ARG A 256 -7.67 2.64 -10.58
N SER A 257 -6.86 3.54 -10.06
CA SER A 257 -7.17 4.98 -9.99
C SER A 257 -5.91 5.83 -9.75
N PHE A 258 -4.77 5.42 -10.31
CA PHE A 258 -3.47 6.03 -10.02
C PHE A 258 -3.21 6.12 -8.49
N CYS A 259 -2.49 7.13 -7.99
CA CYS A 259 -2.25 7.30 -6.54
C CYS A 259 -3.54 7.53 -5.70
N ALA A 260 -4.73 7.65 -6.30
CA ALA A 260 -5.99 7.63 -5.56
C ALA A 260 -6.53 6.20 -5.31
N ALA A 261 -5.99 5.18 -5.98
CA ALA A 261 -6.44 3.80 -5.90
C ALA A 261 -6.47 3.24 -4.46
N PRO A 262 -5.45 3.48 -3.61
CA PRO A 262 -5.50 3.04 -2.22
C PRO A 262 -6.71 3.56 -1.44
N ALA A 263 -7.00 4.86 -1.55
CA ALA A 263 -8.14 5.46 -0.86
C ALA A 263 -9.48 4.97 -1.43
N HIS A 264 -9.57 4.78 -2.76
CA HIS A 264 -10.73 4.15 -3.38
C HIS A 264 -10.96 2.72 -2.87
N ALA A 265 -9.90 1.92 -2.78
CA ALA A 265 -10.00 0.53 -2.34
C ALA A 265 -10.42 0.44 -0.86
N VAL A 266 -9.92 1.33 0.01
CA VAL A 266 -10.38 1.43 1.41
C VAL A 266 -11.86 1.80 1.50
N VAL A 267 -12.32 2.81 0.74
CA VAL A 267 -13.74 3.19 0.72
C VAL A 267 -14.62 2.06 0.16
N ASN A 268 -14.17 1.36 -0.87
CA ASN A 268 -14.89 0.22 -1.45
C ASN A 268 -14.97 -0.95 -0.46
N ALA A 269 -13.88 -1.29 0.23
CA ALA A 269 -13.86 -2.30 1.28
C ALA A 269 -14.80 -1.94 2.44
N ALA A 270 -14.76 -0.68 2.89
CA ALA A 270 -15.68 -0.20 3.91
C ALA A 270 -17.14 -0.32 3.45
N ALA A 271 -17.46 0.00 2.19
CA ALA A 271 -18.80 -0.18 1.65
C ALA A 271 -19.24 -1.65 1.62
N LEU A 272 -18.35 -2.57 1.19
CA LEU A 272 -18.61 -4.01 1.18
C LEU A 272 -18.93 -4.53 2.59
N VAL A 273 -18.13 -4.15 3.59
CA VAL A 273 -18.35 -4.54 4.98
C VAL A 273 -19.61 -3.90 5.55
N GLN A 274 -19.80 -2.60 5.35
CA GLN A 274 -20.97 -1.86 5.84
C GLN A 274 -22.28 -2.43 5.29
N SER A 275 -22.26 -2.96 4.06
CA SER A 275 -23.42 -3.58 3.41
C SER A 275 -23.73 -4.99 3.92
N GLY A 276 -22.81 -5.63 4.63
CA GLY A 276 -22.94 -7.01 5.11
C GLY A 276 -22.70 -8.08 4.03
N ILE A 277 -22.08 -7.72 2.89
CA ILE A 277 -21.69 -8.69 1.87
C ILE A 277 -20.51 -9.54 2.36
N TYR A 278 -19.55 -8.92 3.04
CA TYR A 278 -18.35 -9.56 3.60
C TYR A 278 -18.08 -9.04 5.01
N ASP A 279 -17.40 -9.84 5.81
CA ASP A 279 -17.05 -9.52 7.20
C ASP A 279 -15.63 -8.97 7.30
N ASN A 280 -14.72 -9.51 6.50
CA ASN A 280 -13.30 -9.17 6.46
C ASN A 280 -12.83 -8.95 5.01
N VAL A 281 -12.49 -7.70 4.69
CA VAL A 281 -11.96 -7.31 3.38
C VAL A 281 -10.56 -6.78 3.55
N VAL A 282 -9.59 -7.38 2.86
CA VAL A 282 -8.20 -6.90 2.82
C VAL A 282 -8.03 -5.99 1.62
N VAL A 283 -7.51 -4.79 1.84
CA VAL A 283 -7.00 -3.91 0.78
C VAL A 283 -5.49 -4.05 0.73
N ALA A 284 -4.90 -4.35 -0.42
CA ALA A 284 -3.46 -4.52 -0.55
C ALA A 284 -2.89 -3.95 -1.84
N ALA A 285 -1.63 -3.53 -1.81
CA ALA A 285 -0.87 -3.17 -3.00
C ALA A 285 0.60 -3.53 -2.84
N GLY A 286 1.22 -3.92 -3.95
CA GLY A 286 2.67 -4.10 -4.07
C GLY A 286 3.34 -2.94 -4.80
N GLY A 287 4.66 -3.05 -4.92
CA GLY A 287 5.50 -2.05 -5.57
C GLY A 287 5.46 -2.12 -7.10
N SER A 288 5.87 -1.03 -7.75
CA SER A 288 5.96 -0.94 -9.22
C SER A 288 7.41 -0.79 -9.66
N VAL A 289 7.89 -1.72 -10.47
CA VAL A 289 9.26 -1.74 -11.02
C VAL A 289 9.49 -0.54 -11.92
N ALA A 290 8.50 -0.17 -12.76
CA ALA A 290 8.59 0.99 -13.65
C ALA A 290 8.96 2.29 -12.92
N LYS A 291 8.61 2.39 -11.63
CA LYS A 291 8.90 3.58 -10.81
C LYS A 291 10.26 3.57 -10.14
N LEU A 292 10.97 2.45 -10.11
CA LEU A 292 12.31 2.41 -9.53
C LEU A 292 13.23 3.38 -10.27
N GLY A 293 13.92 4.23 -9.51
CA GLY A 293 14.84 5.24 -10.04
C GLY A 293 14.23 6.24 -11.03
N MET A 294 12.92 6.48 -10.98
CA MET A 294 12.19 7.39 -11.89
C MET A 294 12.85 8.79 -11.94
N ASN A 295 13.23 9.32 -10.78
CA ASN A 295 13.92 10.61 -10.62
C ASN A 295 15.44 10.47 -10.41
N GLY A 296 16.01 9.28 -10.64
CA GLY A 296 17.42 8.99 -10.35
C GLY A 296 18.40 9.91 -11.07
N LYS A 297 18.06 10.40 -12.27
CA LYS A 297 18.87 11.41 -12.98
C LYS A 297 19.01 12.71 -12.21
N ASP A 298 17.92 13.17 -11.59
CA ASP A 298 17.91 14.40 -10.82
C ASP A 298 18.60 14.21 -9.46
N HIS A 299 18.48 13.03 -8.84
CA HIS A 299 19.25 12.67 -7.63
C HIS A 299 20.76 12.71 -7.88
N ILE A 300 21.25 12.01 -8.91
CA ILE A 300 22.68 12.00 -9.26
C ILE A 300 23.19 13.41 -9.61
N LYS A 301 22.40 14.19 -10.36
CA LYS A 301 22.75 15.59 -10.69
C LYS A 301 22.86 16.49 -9.46
N LYS A 302 22.15 16.15 -8.38
CA LYS A 302 22.19 16.84 -7.09
C LYS A 302 23.19 16.24 -6.12
N GLU A 303 23.99 15.27 -6.57
CA GLU A 303 25.00 14.58 -5.77
C GLU A 303 24.41 13.93 -4.51
N MET A 304 23.19 13.38 -4.62
CA MET A 304 22.52 12.67 -3.53
C MET A 304 22.24 11.21 -3.91
N PRO A 305 22.07 10.30 -2.93
CA PRO A 305 21.73 8.92 -3.19
C PRO A 305 20.43 8.78 -4.00
N VAL A 306 20.33 7.71 -4.80
CA VAL A 306 19.10 7.35 -5.49
C VAL A 306 18.14 6.72 -4.49
N LEU A 307 17.22 7.51 -3.96
CA LEU A 307 16.29 7.08 -2.90
C LEU A 307 15.15 6.19 -3.40
N GLU A 308 14.99 6.06 -4.72
CA GLU A 308 13.96 5.28 -5.38
C GLU A 308 14.41 3.86 -5.75
N ASP A 309 15.41 3.33 -5.04
CA ASP A 309 15.91 1.94 -5.06
C ASP A 309 15.11 1.02 -4.11
N THR A 310 13.91 1.44 -3.73
CA THR A 310 13.00 0.67 -2.87
C THR A 310 11.65 0.50 -3.53
N LEU A 311 11.11 -0.70 -3.45
CA LEU A 311 9.68 -0.94 -3.61
C LEU A 311 9.01 -0.73 -2.26
N GLY A 312 7.73 -0.41 -2.24
CA GLY A 312 6.95 -0.58 -1.03
C GLY A 312 5.62 -1.25 -1.28
N GLY A 313 4.97 -1.62 -0.20
CA GLY A 313 3.69 -2.28 -0.24
C GLY A 313 2.94 -2.06 1.07
N PHE A 314 1.64 -2.26 1.01
CA PHE A 314 0.80 -2.19 2.20
C PHE A 314 -0.35 -3.19 2.11
N ALA A 315 -0.88 -3.54 3.29
CA ALA A 315 -2.13 -4.26 3.45
C ALA A 315 -2.91 -3.65 4.61
N ILE A 316 -4.23 -3.55 4.47
CA ILE A 316 -5.15 -3.06 5.50
C ILE A 316 -6.34 -4.01 5.57
N LEU A 317 -6.63 -4.53 6.77
CA LEU A 317 -7.82 -5.33 7.03
C LEU A 317 -8.94 -4.42 7.50
N ILE A 318 -10.03 -4.40 6.74
CA ILE A 318 -11.26 -3.69 7.07
C ILE A 318 -12.30 -4.71 7.49
N SER A 319 -12.90 -4.54 8.66
CA SER A 319 -13.84 -5.50 9.22
C SER A 319 -15.07 -4.86 9.83
N LYS A 320 -16.03 -5.69 10.22
CA LYS A 320 -17.12 -5.29 11.12
C LYS A 320 -16.58 -4.62 12.38
N ASN A 321 -17.37 -3.71 12.93
CA ASN A 321 -17.03 -2.95 14.12
C ASN A 321 -16.78 -3.86 15.33
N ASP A 322 -15.56 -3.83 15.83
CA ASP A 322 -15.13 -4.59 17.01
C ASP A 322 -15.23 -3.79 18.31
N GLY A 323 -15.63 -2.52 18.26
CA GLY A 323 -15.73 -1.60 19.39
C GLY A 323 -14.39 -1.08 19.91
N VAL A 324 -13.28 -1.34 19.21
CA VAL A 324 -11.93 -0.97 19.67
C VAL A 324 -11.16 -0.27 18.55
N SER A 325 -11.15 -0.86 17.36
CA SER A 325 -10.42 -0.40 16.19
C SER A 325 -11.06 0.86 15.60
N PRO A 326 -10.27 1.83 15.08
CA PRO A 326 -10.80 3.06 14.51
C PRO A 326 -11.86 2.80 13.44
N VAL A 327 -12.95 3.57 13.48
CA VAL A 327 -14.04 3.46 12.52
C VAL A 327 -13.72 4.28 11.26
N ILE A 328 -14.16 3.77 10.11
CA ILE A 328 -14.20 4.53 8.86
C ILE A 328 -15.57 5.20 8.78
N ARG A 329 -15.61 6.53 8.86
CA ARG A 329 -16.83 7.32 8.75
C ARG A 329 -17.33 7.33 7.30
N THR A 330 -18.07 6.29 6.92
CA THR A 330 -18.63 6.13 5.55
C THR A 330 -19.67 7.19 5.18
N ASP A 331 -20.07 8.01 6.14
CA ASP A 331 -20.89 9.22 5.98
C ASP A 331 -20.06 10.49 5.70
N ILE A 332 -18.73 10.46 5.88
CA ILE A 332 -17.82 11.57 5.61
C ILE A 332 -16.83 11.15 4.50
N ILE A 333 -17.34 11.11 3.26
CA ILE A 333 -16.57 10.72 2.06
C ILE A 333 -16.50 11.90 1.07
N GLY A 334 -15.30 12.43 0.88
CA GLY A 334 -15.04 13.43 -0.16
C GLY A 334 -14.88 12.80 -1.53
N ARG A 335 -15.38 13.48 -2.57
CA ARG A 335 -15.42 12.92 -3.93
C ARG A 335 -15.08 13.98 -4.96
N HIS A 336 -14.02 13.74 -5.72
CA HIS A 336 -13.77 14.50 -6.93
C HIS A 336 -14.73 14.02 -8.02
N LYS A 337 -15.72 14.85 -8.33
CA LYS A 337 -16.75 14.55 -9.34
C LYS A 337 -16.21 14.90 -10.72
N VAL A 338 -16.69 14.22 -11.76
CA VAL A 338 -16.39 14.56 -13.18
C VAL A 338 -16.65 16.05 -13.47
N GLY A 339 -17.63 16.65 -12.80
CA GLY A 339 -17.98 18.07 -12.92
C GLY A 339 -17.25 19.04 -11.97
N THR A 340 -16.40 18.57 -11.05
CA THR A 340 -15.68 19.44 -10.09
C THR A 340 -14.70 20.38 -10.79
N GLY A 341 -14.16 19.96 -11.94
CA GLY A 341 -13.06 20.66 -12.62
C GLY A 341 -11.70 20.36 -11.99
N SER A 342 -10.65 21.03 -12.48
CA SER A 342 -9.25 20.71 -12.15
C SER A 342 -8.52 21.81 -11.38
N SER A 343 -9.20 22.88 -10.94
CA SER A 343 -8.55 23.90 -10.13
C SER A 343 -8.22 23.34 -8.74
N PRO A 344 -7.03 23.61 -8.18
CA PRO A 344 -6.64 23.08 -6.86
C PRO A 344 -7.68 23.38 -5.76
N GLN A 345 -8.29 24.57 -5.80
CA GLN A 345 -9.33 24.96 -4.84
C GLN A 345 -10.58 24.10 -4.96
N ALA A 346 -11.07 23.84 -6.18
CA ALA A 346 -12.27 23.02 -6.37
C ALA A 346 -12.01 21.56 -5.97
N VAL A 347 -10.84 21.04 -6.30
CA VAL A 347 -10.42 19.68 -5.91
C VAL A 347 -10.39 19.56 -4.39
N ILE A 348 -9.62 20.41 -3.70
CA ILE A 348 -9.51 20.33 -2.23
C ILE A 348 -10.85 20.63 -1.55
N SER A 349 -11.68 21.55 -2.06
CA SER A 349 -13.04 21.73 -1.51
C SER A 349 -13.85 20.43 -1.58
N SER A 350 -13.90 19.78 -2.75
CA SER A 350 -14.68 18.54 -2.94
C SER A 350 -14.18 17.34 -2.13
N LEU A 351 -12.88 17.34 -1.80
CA LEU A 351 -12.24 16.26 -1.04
C LEU A 351 -12.17 16.55 0.45
N VAL A 352 -12.21 17.81 0.88
CA VAL A 352 -11.97 18.17 2.28
C VAL A 352 -13.14 18.94 2.84
N THR A 353 -13.39 20.15 2.34
CA THR A 353 -14.32 21.02 3.04
C THR A 353 -15.78 20.65 2.84
N ASP A 354 -16.17 20.24 1.63
CA ASP A 354 -17.55 19.86 1.32
C ASP A 354 -18.04 18.67 2.18
N PRO A 355 -17.32 17.53 2.28
CA PRO A 355 -17.79 16.42 3.12
C PRO A 355 -17.78 16.72 4.62
N LEU A 356 -16.89 17.63 5.08
CA LEU A 356 -16.89 18.09 6.48
C LEU A 356 -18.11 18.97 6.78
N ASP A 357 -18.42 19.92 5.89
CA ASP A 357 -19.60 20.80 6.02
C ASP A 357 -20.90 20.01 6.03
N GLU A 358 -21.01 18.98 5.17
CA GLU A 358 -22.17 18.08 5.11
C GLU A 358 -22.39 17.31 6.43
N ASN A 359 -21.39 17.28 7.31
CA ASN A 359 -21.40 16.59 8.60
C ASN A 359 -21.15 17.54 9.79
N ASP A 360 -21.37 18.85 9.59
CA ASP A 360 -21.22 19.90 10.62
C ASP A 360 -19.82 19.93 11.28
N LEU A 361 -18.77 19.60 10.53
CA LEU A 361 -17.37 19.63 10.96
C LEU A 361 -16.60 20.78 10.31
N ASN A 362 -15.67 21.36 11.07
CA ASN A 362 -14.70 22.33 10.59
C ASN A 362 -13.37 21.63 10.23
N ILE A 363 -12.56 22.28 9.39
CA ILE A 363 -11.20 21.79 9.10
C ILE A 363 -10.31 21.66 10.35
N LYS A 364 -10.60 22.41 11.42
CA LYS A 364 -9.90 22.32 12.72
C LYS A 364 -10.32 21.12 13.56
N ASP A 365 -11.46 20.49 13.26
CA ASP A 365 -11.95 19.32 14.00
C ASP A 365 -11.27 18.01 13.56
N ILE A 366 -10.46 18.06 12.50
CA ILE A 366 -9.62 16.95 12.05
C ILE A 366 -8.23 17.16 12.61
N ASP A 367 -7.76 16.25 13.48
CA ASP A 367 -6.46 16.38 14.13
C ASP A 367 -5.31 16.24 13.14
N LYS A 368 -5.44 15.34 12.15
CA LYS A 368 -4.42 15.08 11.13
C LYS A 368 -4.99 14.90 9.73
N TYR A 369 -4.37 15.55 8.75
CA TYR A 369 -4.61 15.29 7.34
C TYR A 369 -3.48 14.43 6.78
N SER A 370 -3.83 13.29 6.19
CA SER A 370 -2.90 12.50 5.40
C SER A 370 -3.23 12.68 3.92
N VAL A 371 -2.38 13.46 3.26
CA VAL A 371 -2.51 13.89 1.86
C VAL A 371 -1.65 13.00 0.97
N GLU A 372 -1.17 13.48 -0.17
CA GLU A 372 -0.16 12.73 -0.92
C GLU A 372 1.18 12.70 -0.15
N MET A 373 1.41 11.64 0.63
CA MET A 373 2.51 11.50 1.61
C MET A 373 3.90 11.24 1.00
N GLN A 374 4.14 11.70 -0.23
CA GLN A 374 5.41 11.57 -0.94
C GLN A 374 6.55 12.11 -0.07
N ASN A 375 7.59 11.30 0.13
CA ASN A 375 8.81 11.75 0.79
C ASN A 375 9.41 12.95 0.02
N PRO A 376 9.55 14.13 0.65
CA PRO A 376 10.00 15.33 -0.03
C PRO A 376 11.45 15.26 -0.52
N GLU A 377 12.30 14.41 0.06
CA GLU A 377 13.68 14.21 -0.43
C GLU A 377 13.71 13.49 -1.78
N VAL A 378 12.69 12.70 -2.09
CA VAL A 378 12.54 12.08 -3.41
C VAL A 378 12.09 13.12 -4.44
N THR A 379 11.15 13.99 -4.08
CA THR A 379 10.40 14.84 -5.04
C THR A 379 10.96 16.25 -5.21
N LYS A 380 11.58 16.85 -4.18
CA LYS A 380 12.20 18.19 -4.26
C LYS A 380 13.31 18.26 -5.31
N PRO A 381 14.24 17.28 -5.39
CA PRO A 381 15.32 17.29 -6.41
C PRO A 381 14.79 17.30 -7.85
N ALA A 382 13.69 16.59 -8.09
CA ALA A 382 13.00 16.50 -9.39
C ALA A 382 12.10 17.72 -9.71
N GLY A 383 12.03 18.71 -8.80
CA GLY A 383 11.27 19.94 -9.01
C GLY A 383 9.78 19.87 -8.67
N ALA A 384 9.29 18.75 -8.13
CA ALA A 384 7.90 18.62 -7.67
C ALA A 384 7.65 19.30 -6.30
N GLY A 385 8.72 19.58 -5.54
CA GLY A 385 8.65 20.30 -4.27
C GLY A 385 8.16 19.41 -3.10
N ASP A 386 7.73 20.06 -2.02
CA ASP A 386 7.13 19.40 -0.86
C ASP A 386 5.63 19.22 -1.09
N VAL A 387 5.23 18.05 -1.59
CA VAL A 387 3.85 17.77 -1.97
C VAL A 387 2.92 17.75 -0.75
N PRO A 388 3.25 17.09 0.38
CA PRO A 388 2.45 17.17 1.60
C PRO A 388 2.26 18.60 2.10
N GLU A 389 3.35 19.36 2.29
CA GLU A 389 3.28 20.72 2.83
C GLU A 389 2.43 21.65 1.93
N SER A 390 2.55 21.50 0.61
CA SER A 390 1.78 22.26 -0.37
C SER A 390 0.27 21.99 -0.24
N ASN A 391 -0.12 20.73 0.01
CA ASN A 391 -1.52 20.38 0.23
C ASN A 391 -2.05 20.93 1.56
N TYR A 392 -1.28 20.85 2.65
CA TYR A 392 -1.69 21.45 3.94
C TYR A 392 -1.90 22.96 3.82
N LYS A 393 -1.00 23.66 3.11
CA LYS A 393 -1.14 25.10 2.82
C LYS A 393 -2.42 25.40 2.04
N MET A 394 -2.81 24.53 1.10
CA MET A 394 -4.04 24.70 0.33
C MET A 394 -5.30 24.51 1.19
N ILE A 395 -5.33 23.48 2.04
CA ILE A 395 -6.44 23.26 3.00
C ILE A 395 -6.57 24.47 3.92
N ALA A 396 -5.47 24.94 4.51
CA ALA A 396 -5.46 26.11 5.37
C ALA A 396 -5.89 27.39 4.63
N ALA A 397 -5.43 27.58 3.39
CA ALA A 397 -5.82 28.74 2.58
C ALA A 397 -7.33 28.74 2.25
N LEU A 398 -7.93 27.58 2.04
CA LEU A 398 -9.39 27.46 1.89
C LEU A 398 -10.10 27.80 3.20
N GLY A 399 -9.59 27.34 4.34
CA GLY A 399 -10.10 27.75 5.67
C GLY A 399 -10.07 29.26 5.87
N VAL A 400 -8.98 29.93 5.45
CA VAL A 400 -8.89 31.41 5.51
C VAL A 400 -9.93 32.07 4.62
N LYS A 401 -10.14 31.54 3.41
CA LYS A 401 -11.15 32.07 2.48
C LYS A 401 -12.57 31.91 3.01
N ARG A 402 -12.82 30.84 3.76
CA ARG A 402 -14.12 30.49 4.36
C ARG A 402 -14.40 31.23 5.68
N GLY A 403 -13.37 31.79 6.31
CA GLY A 403 -13.45 32.45 7.62
C GLY A 403 -13.24 31.50 8.80
N ASP A 404 -12.85 30.25 8.53
CA ASP A 404 -12.52 29.23 9.54
C ASP A 404 -11.17 29.53 10.23
N LEU A 405 -10.27 30.18 9.50
CA LEU A 405 -8.91 30.55 9.92
C LEU A 405 -8.64 32.04 9.63
N GLU A 406 -7.84 32.68 10.47
CA GLU A 406 -7.17 33.92 10.10
C GLU A 406 -5.92 33.62 9.25
N ARG A 407 -5.55 34.54 8.34
CA ARG A 407 -4.37 34.37 7.48
C ARG A 407 -3.07 34.10 8.26
N LYS A 408 -2.94 34.63 9.47
CA LYS A 408 -1.77 34.44 10.34
C LYS A 408 -1.66 33.02 10.93
N GLU A 409 -2.78 32.28 10.97
CA GLU A 409 -2.85 30.92 11.53
C GLU A 409 -2.46 29.84 10.52
N LEU A 410 -2.27 30.19 9.25
CA LEU A 410 -2.05 29.23 8.15
C LEU A 410 -0.87 28.28 8.44
N MET A 411 0.29 28.80 8.84
CA MET A 411 1.45 27.94 9.12
C MET A 411 1.32 27.16 10.43
N ASN A 412 0.56 27.67 11.39
CA ASN A 412 0.25 26.91 12.61
C ASN A 412 -0.62 25.70 12.25
N PHE A 413 -1.62 25.88 11.38
CA PHE A 413 -2.42 24.77 10.87
C PHE A 413 -1.56 23.70 10.18
N VAL A 414 -0.63 24.12 9.31
CA VAL A 414 0.31 23.20 8.65
C VAL A 414 1.14 22.41 9.66
N LYS A 415 1.62 23.06 10.73
CA LYS A 415 2.44 22.42 11.77
C LYS A 415 1.63 21.43 12.62
N GLU A 416 0.42 21.82 13.01
CA GLU A 416 -0.45 21.09 13.93
C GLU A 416 -1.15 19.93 13.24
N HIS A 417 -1.85 20.21 12.14
CA HIS A 417 -2.68 19.24 11.43
C HIS A 417 -1.96 18.50 10.30
N GLY A 418 -0.76 18.96 9.92
CA GLY A 418 0.09 18.30 8.92
C GLY A 418 1.20 17.44 9.55
N MET A 419 1.81 16.62 8.71
CA MET A 419 2.99 15.79 9.02
C MET A 419 3.92 15.67 7.80
N PRO A 420 5.23 15.41 7.98
CA PRO A 420 6.17 15.21 6.88
C PRO A 420 5.75 14.04 5.98
N GLY A 421 6.04 14.15 4.69
CA GLY A 421 5.95 13.01 3.79
C GLY A 421 7.03 11.99 4.11
N PHE A 422 6.66 10.71 4.11
CA PHE A 422 7.56 9.62 4.48
C PHE A 422 7.43 8.40 3.56
N ALA A 423 6.41 8.38 2.70
CA ALA A 423 6.16 7.25 1.83
C ALA A 423 7.09 7.26 0.60
N PRO A 424 7.61 6.09 0.19
CA PRO A 424 8.25 5.95 -1.11
C PRO A 424 7.24 6.14 -2.24
N THR A 425 7.73 6.36 -3.46
CA THR A 425 6.87 6.62 -4.64
C THR A 425 6.51 5.33 -5.42
N GLN A 426 7.23 4.23 -5.19
CA GLN A 426 7.20 2.96 -5.93
C GLN A 426 6.12 1.97 -5.45
N GLY A 427 4.83 2.30 -5.62
CA GLY A 427 3.72 1.34 -5.37
C GLY A 427 2.33 1.92 -5.11
N HIS A 428 1.98 3.10 -5.64
CA HIS A 428 0.81 3.90 -5.23
C HIS A 428 0.76 4.35 -3.77
N ILE A 429 1.82 4.04 -3.05
CA ILE A 429 1.96 4.27 -1.62
C ILE A 429 1.85 5.73 -1.24
N PRO A 430 2.32 6.74 -1.99
CA PRO A 430 2.30 8.09 -1.48
C PRO A 430 0.92 8.77 -1.61
N SER A 431 -0.15 7.99 -1.61
CA SER A 431 -1.49 8.45 -1.21
C SER A 431 -1.50 8.86 0.28
N GLY A 432 -2.67 9.18 0.83
CA GLY A 432 -2.83 9.35 2.29
C GLY A 432 -2.82 8.04 3.09
N VAL A 433 -2.96 6.88 2.42
CA VAL A 433 -3.14 5.58 3.09
C VAL A 433 -1.97 5.08 3.95
N PRO A 434 -0.69 5.41 3.70
CA PRO A 434 0.42 5.01 4.59
C PRO A 434 0.26 5.46 6.03
N PHE A 435 -0.49 6.54 6.27
CA PHE A 435 -0.74 7.02 7.63
C PHE A 435 -1.82 6.24 8.37
N VAL A 436 -2.57 5.33 7.73
CA VAL A 436 -3.68 4.61 8.36
C VAL A 436 -3.24 3.80 9.60
N GLY A 437 -2.15 3.05 9.51
CA GLY A 437 -1.59 2.32 10.65
C GLY A 437 -1.08 3.24 11.76
N PRO A 438 -0.18 4.20 11.46
CA PRO A 438 0.24 5.21 12.44
C PRO A 438 -0.92 5.95 13.10
N ALA A 439 -1.93 6.38 12.34
CA ALA A 439 -3.14 7.02 12.87
C ALA A 439 -3.90 6.11 13.83
N SER A 440 -3.99 4.82 13.53
CA SER A 440 -4.65 3.84 14.41
C SER A 440 -3.92 3.70 15.75
N VAL A 441 -2.58 3.69 15.74
CA VAL A 441 -1.76 3.70 16.96
C VAL A 441 -1.96 5.00 17.73
N MET A 442 -1.93 6.15 17.05
CA MET A 442 -2.15 7.45 17.68
C MET A 442 -3.54 7.56 18.32
N MET A 443 -4.59 7.05 17.67
CA MET A 443 -5.95 7.00 18.21
C MET A 443 -6.06 6.09 19.43
N LYS A 444 -5.44 4.90 19.37
CA LYS A 444 -5.37 3.95 20.48
C LYS A 444 -4.67 4.56 21.69
N ASN A 445 -3.62 5.36 21.46
CA ASN A 445 -2.88 6.07 22.49
C ASN A 445 -3.56 7.38 22.94
N GLY A 446 -4.69 7.77 22.34
CA GLY A 446 -5.41 9.00 22.66
C GLY A 446 -4.70 10.29 22.24
N GLN A 447 -3.79 10.20 21.26
CA GLN A 447 -3.05 11.36 20.72
C GLN A 447 -3.86 12.12 19.67
N ILE A 448 -4.74 11.44 18.93
CA ILE A 448 -5.66 12.03 17.96
C ILE A 448 -7.03 11.34 18.07
N GLU A 449 -8.08 12.03 17.63
CA GLU A 449 -9.45 11.52 17.60
C GLU A 449 -9.95 11.33 16.16
N LYS A 450 -9.57 12.21 15.22
CA LYS A 450 -9.95 12.13 13.80
C LYS A 450 -8.76 12.36 12.88
N ALA A 451 -8.65 11.54 11.85
CA ALA A 451 -7.74 11.77 10.74
C ALA A 451 -8.49 11.71 9.41
N MET A 452 -8.16 12.61 8.48
CA MET A 452 -8.72 12.60 7.13
C MET A 452 -7.67 12.08 6.15
N ILE A 453 -8.00 10.99 5.47
CA ILE A 453 -7.14 10.31 4.50
C ILE A 453 -7.57 10.71 3.09
N ILE A 454 -6.64 11.21 2.28
CA ILE A 454 -6.93 11.77 0.96
C ILE A 454 -6.07 11.07 -0.09
N GLY A 455 -6.72 10.52 -1.11
CA GLY A 455 -6.08 10.02 -2.33
C GLY A 455 -6.31 10.98 -3.48
N LYS A 456 -5.27 11.28 -4.25
CA LYS A 456 -5.35 12.09 -5.49
C LYS A 456 -4.48 11.47 -6.55
N GLY A 457 -4.95 11.47 -7.79
CA GLY A 457 -4.22 10.88 -8.90
C GLY A 457 -4.37 11.64 -10.22
N SER A 458 -3.31 11.65 -11.02
CA SER A 458 -3.26 12.30 -12.32
C SER A 458 -3.67 11.33 -13.44
N LEU A 459 -4.92 11.39 -13.89
CA LEU A 459 -5.41 10.46 -14.94
C LEU A 459 -4.92 10.81 -16.36
N PHE A 460 -4.41 12.03 -16.56
CA PHE A 460 -3.96 12.50 -17.88
C PHE A 460 -2.80 11.70 -18.47
N LEU A 461 -2.04 10.97 -17.65
CA LEU A 461 -0.96 10.09 -18.12
C LEU A 461 -1.50 8.94 -18.98
N GLY A 462 -2.72 8.45 -18.69
CA GLY A 462 -3.38 7.45 -19.51
C GLY A 462 -3.85 7.97 -20.88
N ARG A 463 -3.80 9.29 -21.12
CA ARG A 463 -4.23 9.96 -22.36
C ARG A 463 -5.69 9.70 -22.76
N MET A 464 -6.53 9.34 -21.78
CA MET A 464 -7.98 9.12 -21.98
C MET A 464 -8.83 10.30 -21.48
N THR A 465 -8.30 11.12 -20.58
CA THR A 465 -8.96 12.29 -19.99
C THR A 465 -7.92 13.30 -19.52
N ASN A 466 -8.28 14.59 -19.38
CA ASN A 466 -7.40 15.60 -18.75
C ASN A 466 -7.71 15.81 -17.26
N GLN A 467 -8.56 14.96 -16.69
CA GLN A 467 -8.97 15.07 -15.30
C GLN A 467 -7.94 14.51 -14.32
N PHE A 468 -8.10 14.91 -13.07
CA PHE A 468 -7.53 14.22 -11.92
C PHE A 468 -8.61 13.30 -11.36
N ASP A 469 -8.20 12.30 -10.60
CA ASP A 469 -9.08 11.57 -9.70
C ASP A 469 -8.80 11.96 -8.25
N GLY A 470 -9.78 11.74 -7.39
CA GLY A 470 -9.60 11.93 -5.97
C GLY A 470 -10.79 11.47 -5.13
N ILE A 471 -10.44 10.92 -3.97
CA ILE A 471 -11.40 10.49 -2.95
C ILE A 471 -10.76 10.67 -1.58
N SER A 472 -11.59 10.90 -0.57
CA SER A 472 -11.13 10.97 0.80
C SER A 472 -12.14 10.34 1.76
N PHE A 473 -11.66 9.98 2.94
CA PHE A 473 -12.50 9.48 4.03
C PHE A 473 -11.95 9.95 5.37
N VAL A 474 -12.84 10.08 6.36
CA VAL A 474 -12.44 10.30 7.75
C VAL A 474 -12.37 8.96 8.47
N MET A 475 -11.26 8.72 9.16
CA MET A 475 -11.19 7.73 10.22
C MET A 475 -11.32 8.41 11.57
N GLU A 476 -12.01 7.77 12.50
CA GLU A 476 -12.29 8.30 13.82
C GLU A 476 -12.06 7.22 14.88
N LYS A 477 -11.58 7.64 16.06
CA LYS A 477 -11.41 6.75 17.20
C LYS A 477 -12.74 6.08 17.55
N ASN A 478 -12.68 4.79 17.84
CA ASN A 478 -13.88 4.04 18.20
C ASN A 478 -14.44 4.53 19.55
N SER A 479 -15.75 4.73 19.60
CA SER A 479 -16.45 5.13 20.84
C SER A 479 -16.74 3.95 21.78
N GLY A 480 -16.47 2.71 21.37
CA GLY A 480 -16.84 1.50 22.11
C GLY A 480 -18.30 1.09 21.95
N ALA A 481 -19.12 1.90 21.28
CA ALA A 481 -20.52 1.58 21.02
C ALA A 481 -20.63 0.54 19.90
N LYS A 482 -20.79 -0.74 20.28
CA LYS A 482 -21.32 -1.75 19.36
C LYS A 482 -22.82 -1.53 19.20
N LYS A 483 -23.35 -1.69 17.99
CA LYS A 483 -24.78 -1.94 17.85
C LYS A 483 -25.07 -3.19 18.68
N GLU A 484 -25.93 -3.08 19.69
CA GLU A 484 -26.57 -4.27 20.24
C GLU A 484 -27.25 -4.96 19.06
N GLU A 485 -26.72 -6.11 18.65
CA GLU A 485 -27.53 -7.02 17.86
C GLU A 485 -28.79 -7.22 18.67
N ASN A 486 -29.95 -6.91 18.07
CA ASN A 486 -31.24 -7.42 18.52
C ASN A 486 -31.22 -8.95 18.36
N SER A 487 -30.32 -9.61 19.08
CA SER A 487 -30.38 -11.02 19.37
C SER A 487 -31.59 -11.14 20.26
N VAL A 488 -32.66 -11.68 19.67
CA VAL A 488 -33.87 -12.04 20.40
C VAL A 488 -33.42 -12.80 21.64
N SER A 489 -33.61 -12.19 22.81
CA SER A 489 -33.01 -12.72 24.03
C SER A 489 -33.51 -14.15 24.27
N ASP A 490 -32.73 -15.00 24.95
CA ASP A 490 -33.19 -16.34 25.37
C ASP A 490 -34.57 -16.30 26.06
N LYS A 491 -34.88 -15.17 26.70
CA LYS A 491 -36.17 -14.90 27.33
C LYS A 491 -37.29 -14.68 26.32
N GLU A 492 -37.04 -13.97 25.23
CA GLU A 492 -37.99 -13.80 24.13
C GLU A 492 -38.19 -15.09 23.34
N ILE A 493 -37.13 -15.87 23.09
CA ILE A 493 -37.22 -17.21 22.49
C ILE A 493 -38.07 -18.13 23.37
N LYS A 494 -37.82 -18.16 24.69
CA LYS A 494 -38.63 -18.93 25.64
C LYS A 494 -40.09 -18.47 25.67
N ASN A 495 -40.35 -17.18 25.57
CA ASN A 495 -41.71 -16.64 25.51
C ASN A 495 -42.43 -17.04 24.21
N MET A 496 -41.73 -17.03 23.07
CA MET A 496 -42.28 -17.48 21.79
C MET A 496 -42.60 -18.98 21.82
N ILE A 497 -41.69 -19.81 22.36
CA ILE A 497 -41.91 -21.25 22.53
C ILE A 497 -43.08 -21.50 23.49
N ALA A 498 -43.14 -20.81 24.63
CA ALA A 498 -44.25 -20.95 25.58
C ALA A 498 -45.60 -20.51 24.98
N GLY A 499 -45.60 -19.46 24.15
CA GLY A 499 -46.78 -19.02 23.42
C GLY A 499 -47.26 -20.07 22.41
N ALA A 500 -46.34 -20.64 21.63
CA ALA A 500 -46.64 -21.71 20.68
C ALA A 500 -47.15 -22.98 21.39
N MET A 501 -46.56 -23.36 22.53
CA MET A 501 -47.01 -24.52 23.32
C MET A 501 -48.42 -24.31 23.90
N ARG A 502 -48.77 -23.09 24.35
CA ARG A 502 -50.14 -22.78 24.79
C ARG A 502 -51.14 -22.87 23.65
N GLN A 503 -50.83 -22.28 22.49
CA GLN A 503 -51.69 -22.39 21.31
C GLN A 503 -51.91 -23.84 20.87
N MET A 504 -50.87 -24.67 20.95
CA MET A 504 -50.96 -26.09 20.62
C MET A 504 -51.83 -26.85 21.64
N ALA A 505 -51.70 -26.54 22.94
CA ALA A 505 -52.52 -27.12 23.99
C ALA A 505 -54.00 -26.70 23.88
N ASP A 506 -54.28 -25.43 23.58
CA ASP A 506 -55.63 -24.91 23.38
C ASP A 506 -56.31 -25.56 22.16
N ASN A 507 -55.56 -25.79 21.08
CA ASN A 507 -56.08 -26.51 19.90
C ASN A 507 -56.36 -27.99 20.18
N LEU A 508 -55.53 -28.66 21.00
CA LEU A 508 -55.75 -30.06 21.41
C LEU A 508 -56.93 -30.22 22.37
N LEU A 509 -57.21 -29.22 23.21
CA LEU A 509 -58.36 -29.18 24.11
C LEU A 509 -59.66 -28.77 23.38
N GLY A 510 -59.55 -28.03 22.28
CA GLY A 510 -60.68 -27.67 21.41
C GLY A 510 -61.20 -28.80 20.51
N GLU A 511 -60.44 -29.90 20.35
CA GLU A 511 -60.85 -31.10 19.60
C GLU A 511 -61.53 -32.17 20.47
N THR A 512 -61.88 -31.86 21.73
CA THR A 512 -62.55 -32.80 22.65
C THR A 512 -63.98 -32.41 23.07
N GLU A 513 -64.62 -31.46 22.39
CA GLU A 513 -66.09 -31.22 22.50
C GLU A 513 -66.89 -31.83 21.34
#